data_AF-A0A7K4HIK0-F1
#
_entry.id   AF-A0A7K4HIK0-F1
#
_cell.length_a   1.000
_cell.length_b   1.000
_cell.length_c   1.000
_cell.angle_alpha   90.00
_cell.angle_beta   90.00
_cell.angle_gamma   90.00
#
_symmetry.space_group_name_H-M   'P 1'
#
loop_
_entity.id
_entity.type
_entity.pdbx_description
1 polymer ?
#
loop_
_entity_poly.entity_id
_entity_poly.type
_entity_poly.pdbx_seq_one_letter_code
_entity_poly.pdbx_strand_id
1 'polypeptide(L)'
;MTRKKKDKEKMNDESTNKDEAESFNEEIPVIKDGESQDSKEGEEKQDVKLLSGEEQKVLEYHDLDDLILKYDKLKESNKKDKELLLKHQKESESWKNKHMRLQAEFENAQKRWNKNQQNLRKEYIAYTLKSFLPLYDSFKKALEGDDENKVILKQFCDQFIGILKFHKAETIDVKLNDLFDYSIHEALSSIERDDLPNNSIIEIIQDGWKMDKDILRFSKVIISREPAPPEPEPVPEPEEEIKEVNSESEENLKEETGEAEKKPSETEEKNQ
;
A
#
# COMPACT_ATOMS: atom_id res chain seq x y z
N MET A 1 -40.35 42.87 -38.99
CA MET A 1 -39.25 43.46 -39.79
C MET A 1 -37.99 43.42 -38.94
N THR A 2 -37.12 42.45 -39.24
CA THR A 2 -35.77 42.69 -39.80
C THR A 2 -34.72 42.92 -38.71
N ARG A 3 -33.87 41.92 -38.44
CA ARG A 3 -32.61 41.64 -39.17
C ARG A 3 -31.65 42.81 -38.95
N LYS A 4 -30.51 42.62 -38.25
CA LYS A 4 -29.20 42.21 -38.80
C LYS A 4 -28.17 42.71 -37.75
N LYS A 5 -26.98 42.16 -37.52
CA LYS A 5 -26.21 41.03 -38.06
C LYS A 5 -24.86 41.06 -37.31
N LYS A 6 -24.25 39.87 -37.15
CA LYS A 6 -22.82 39.58 -37.40
C LYS A 6 -21.76 40.29 -36.52
N ASP A 7 -20.72 39.64 -36.04
CA ASP A 7 -19.82 38.70 -36.74
C ASP A 7 -19.23 37.64 -35.80
N LYS A 8 -19.13 36.39 -36.29
CA LYS A 8 -17.87 35.65 -36.45
C LYS A 8 -18.10 34.30 -37.14
N GLU A 9 -17.73 34.29 -38.42
CA GLU A 9 -17.25 33.14 -39.22
C GLU A 9 -16.07 32.46 -38.49
N LYS A 10 -15.77 31.15 -38.60
CA LYS A 10 -15.62 30.33 -39.81
C LYS A 10 -15.53 28.82 -39.45
N MET A 11 -16.21 28.02 -40.26
CA MET A 11 -15.83 26.72 -40.87
C MET A 11 -15.07 25.66 -40.05
N ASN A 12 -15.64 24.44 -40.00
CA ASN A 12 -14.97 23.24 -40.51
C ASN A 12 -16.02 22.20 -40.94
N ASP A 13 -15.88 21.74 -42.19
CA ASP A 13 -16.50 20.55 -42.75
C ASP A 13 -15.81 19.31 -42.17
N GLU A 14 -16.57 18.25 -41.88
CA GLU A 14 -16.26 16.90 -42.37
C GLU A 14 -17.41 15.94 -42.05
N SER A 15 -18.04 15.48 -43.13
CA SER A 15 -18.86 14.28 -43.21
C SER A 15 -18.05 13.03 -42.83
N THR A 16 -18.64 12.10 -42.08
CA THR A 16 -18.56 10.66 -42.40
C THR A 16 -19.55 9.85 -41.57
N ASN A 17 -20.45 9.21 -42.32
CA ASN A 17 -21.27 8.01 -42.10
C ASN A 17 -21.32 7.36 -40.72
N LYS A 18 -22.56 7.34 -40.20
CA LYS A 18 -23.09 6.27 -39.36
C LYS A 18 -23.50 5.13 -40.28
N ASP A 19 -22.71 4.07 -40.33
CA ASP A 19 -23.14 2.78 -40.85
C ASP A 19 -22.60 1.68 -39.90
N GLU A 20 -23.49 0.73 -39.61
CA GLU A 20 -23.22 -0.69 -39.35
C GLU A 20 -22.56 -1.10 -38.02
N ALA A 21 -23.42 -1.28 -37.01
CA ALA A 21 -23.22 -2.29 -35.98
C ALA A 21 -23.69 -3.65 -36.54
N GLU A 22 -22.81 -4.35 -37.25
CA GLU A 22 -23.02 -5.75 -37.60
C GLU A 22 -22.37 -6.67 -36.57
N SER A 23 -23.19 -7.58 -36.05
CA SER A 23 -22.80 -8.72 -35.25
C SER A 23 -22.02 -9.72 -36.10
N PHE A 24 -20.72 -9.86 -35.84
CA PHE A 24 -19.91 -10.91 -36.43
C PHE A 24 -19.70 -12.03 -35.41
N ASN A 25 -20.69 -12.91 -35.28
CA ASN A 25 -20.50 -14.24 -34.70
C ASN A 25 -20.01 -15.16 -35.81
N GLU A 26 -18.70 -15.19 -36.04
CA GLU A 26 -18.08 -16.32 -36.72
C GLU A 26 -17.73 -17.37 -35.66
N GLU A 27 -18.61 -18.38 -35.56
CA GLU A 27 -18.31 -19.63 -34.89
C GLU A 27 -17.10 -20.29 -35.59
N ILE A 28 -15.99 -20.40 -34.87
CA ILE A 28 -14.84 -21.21 -35.28
C ILE A 28 -15.27 -22.69 -35.16
N PRO A 29 -15.30 -23.48 -36.25
CA PRO A 29 -15.62 -24.89 -36.12
C PRO A 29 -14.47 -25.62 -35.42
N VAL A 30 -14.77 -26.10 -34.22
CA VAL A 30 -13.93 -27.03 -33.46
C VAL A 30 -13.87 -28.35 -34.22
N ILE A 31 -12.72 -28.66 -34.82
CA ILE A 31 -12.44 -29.99 -35.37
C ILE A 31 -12.19 -30.91 -34.18
N LYS A 32 -13.17 -31.78 -33.87
CA LYS A 32 -13.00 -32.93 -32.98
C LYS A 32 -12.64 -34.15 -33.81
N ASP A 33 -11.68 -34.90 -33.27
CA ASP A 33 -11.11 -36.13 -33.80
C ASP A 33 -12.17 -37.17 -34.18
N GLY A 34 -11.86 -37.94 -35.22
CA GLY A 34 -12.73 -38.95 -35.78
C GLY A 34 -12.84 -40.21 -34.90
N GLU A 35 -14.03 -40.79 -34.91
CA GLU A 35 -14.24 -42.22 -34.78
C GLU A 35 -15.09 -42.71 -35.96
N SER A 36 -14.62 -43.80 -36.55
CA SER A 36 -15.23 -44.62 -37.59
C SER A 36 -16.49 -45.34 -37.12
N GLN A 37 -17.54 -45.38 -37.96
CA GLN A 37 -18.12 -46.64 -38.48
C GLN A 37 -19.40 -46.43 -39.32
N ASP A 38 -19.45 -47.28 -40.35
CA ASP A 38 -20.58 -47.91 -41.02
C ASP A 38 -21.53 -47.20 -42.00
N SER A 39 -21.52 -47.85 -43.17
CA SER A 39 -22.40 -47.88 -44.32
C SER A 39 -23.89 -47.64 -44.09
N LYS A 40 -24.50 -46.91 -45.02
CA LYS A 40 -25.78 -47.28 -45.64
C LYS A 40 -25.98 -46.60 -47.00
N GLU A 41 -26.52 -47.40 -47.91
CA GLU A 41 -26.86 -47.11 -49.31
C GLU A 41 -27.90 -45.98 -49.45
N GLY A 42 -27.81 -45.25 -50.56
CA GLY A 42 -28.82 -44.29 -51.01
C GLY A 42 -28.48 -43.82 -52.42
N GLU A 43 -29.11 -44.43 -53.42
CA GLU A 43 -29.05 -44.03 -54.82
C GLU A 43 -29.62 -42.62 -55.01
N GLU A 44 -28.85 -41.71 -55.60
CA GLU A 44 -29.40 -40.62 -56.41
C GLU A 44 -28.60 -40.50 -57.71
N LYS A 45 -29.26 -40.89 -58.80
CA LYS A 45 -28.81 -40.69 -60.16
C LYS A 45 -28.96 -39.20 -60.48
N GLN A 46 -27.87 -38.55 -60.89
CA GLN A 46 -27.96 -37.35 -61.70
C GLN A 46 -27.13 -37.54 -62.96
N ASP A 47 -27.87 -37.59 -64.06
CA ASP A 47 -27.41 -37.78 -65.42
C ASP A 47 -26.46 -36.66 -65.85
N VAL A 48 -25.20 -37.00 -66.17
CA VAL A 48 -24.33 -36.12 -66.94
C VAL A 48 -24.04 -36.78 -68.29
N LYS A 49 -25.01 -36.53 -69.18
CA LYS A 49 -24.96 -36.51 -70.65
C LYS A 49 -23.60 -36.86 -71.28
N LEU A 50 -23.52 -38.07 -71.84
CA LEU A 50 -22.54 -38.44 -72.86
C LEU A 50 -22.66 -37.48 -74.05
N LEU A 51 -21.63 -36.66 -74.26
CA LEU A 51 -21.34 -36.03 -75.54
C LEU A 51 -20.28 -36.88 -76.24
N SER A 52 -20.75 -37.73 -77.15
CA SER A 52 -19.95 -38.35 -78.19
C SER A 52 -19.43 -37.27 -79.15
N GLY A 53 -18.12 -37.12 -79.24
CA GLY A 53 -17.47 -36.22 -80.17
C GLY A 53 -15.96 -36.33 -80.01
N GLU A 54 -15.32 -36.91 -81.01
CA GLU A 54 -13.92 -37.29 -81.06
C GLU A 54 -12.99 -36.08 -80.87
N GLU A 55 -12.29 -36.02 -79.74
CA GLU A 55 -10.88 -35.66 -79.68
C GLU A 55 -10.27 -36.48 -78.55
N GLN A 56 -9.86 -37.73 -78.86
CA GLN A 56 -8.86 -38.40 -78.05
C GLN A 56 -7.59 -37.57 -78.12
N LYS A 57 -7.45 -36.62 -77.19
CA LYS A 57 -6.16 -36.05 -76.86
C LYS A 57 -5.35 -37.21 -76.31
N VAL A 58 -4.55 -37.83 -77.18
CA VAL A 58 -3.54 -38.80 -76.80
C VAL A 58 -2.72 -38.10 -75.72
N LEU A 59 -2.95 -38.48 -74.48
CA LEU A 59 -2.06 -38.18 -73.37
C LEU A 59 -0.80 -38.96 -73.71
N GLU A 60 0.08 -38.30 -74.45
CA GLU A 60 1.45 -38.69 -74.62
C GLU A 60 2.05 -38.67 -73.22
N TYR A 61 1.98 -39.82 -72.54
CA TYR A 61 2.78 -40.06 -71.37
C TYR A 61 4.23 -39.96 -71.85
N HIS A 62 4.84 -38.79 -71.67
CA HIS A 62 6.29 -38.72 -71.50
C HIS A 62 6.67 -39.79 -70.47
N ASP A 63 7.72 -40.55 -70.78
CA ASP A 63 8.16 -41.79 -70.15
C ASP A 63 7.77 -41.96 -68.67
N LEU A 64 7.49 -43.20 -68.24
CA LEU A 64 7.15 -43.53 -66.85
C LEU A 64 8.12 -42.90 -65.82
N ASP A 65 9.38 -42.73 -66.23
CA ASP A 65 10.45 -42.07 -65.49
C ASP A 65 10.20 -40.56 -65.25
N ASP A 66 9.61 -39.82 -66.19
CA ASP A 66 9.27 -38.40 -66.03
C ASP A 66 8.11 -38.20 -65.04
N LEU A 67 7.16 -39.13 -65.02
CA LEU A 67 6.04 -39.10 -64.08
C LEU A 67 6.50 -39.42 -62.65
N ILE A 68 7.42 -40.37 -62.50
CA ILE A 68 8.08 -40.69 -61.22
C ILE A 68 8.88 -39.47 -60.73
N LEU A 69 9.66 -38.84 -61.61
CA LEU A 69 10.44 -37.65 -61.27
C LEU A 69 9.55 -36.48 -60.81
N LYS A 70 8.38 -36.28 -61.45
CA LYS A 70 7.41 -35.26 -61.05
C LYS A 70 6.74 -35.60 -59.70
N TYR A 71 6.40 -36.86 -59.48
CA TYR A 71 5.83 -37.32 -58.21
C TYR A 71 6.81 -37.13 -57.05
N ASP A 72 8.08 -37.49 -57.22
CA ASP A 72 9.10 -37.33 -56.18
C ASP A 72 9.35 -35.86 -55.85
N LYS A 73 9.42 -34.98 -56.86
CA LYS A 73 9.50 -33.52 -56.65
C LYS A 73 8.29 -32.99 -55.88
N LEU A 74 7.08 -33.43 -56.23
CA LEU A 74 5.85 -33.00 -55.56
C LEU A 74 5.76 -33.52 -54.12
N LYS A 75 6.24 -34.73 -53.87
CA LYS A 75 6.33 -35.35 -52.54
C LYS A 75 7.32 -34.60 -51.66
N GLU A 76 8.46 -34.20 -52.22
CA GLU A 76 9.47 -33.42 -51.50
C GLU A 76 9.01 -31.99 -51.22
N SER A 77 8.32 -31.33 -52.15
CA SER A 77 7.68 -30.03 -51.92
C SER A 77 6.64 -30.12 -50.79
N ASN A 78 5.72 -31.09 -50.85
CA ASN A 78 4.72 -31.30 -49.80
C ASN A 78 5.34 -31.58 -48.43
N LYS A 79 6.49 -32.26 -48.38
CA LYS A 79 7.21 -32.48 -47.12
C LYS A 79 7.73 -31.16 -46.54
N LYS A 80 8.31 -30.30 -47.38
CA LYS A 80 8.79 -28.96 -46.98
C LYS A 80 7.64 -28.06 -46.53
N ASP A 81 6.53 -28.07 -47.25
CA ASP A 81 5.34 -27.29 -46.91
C ASP A 81 4.73 -27.72 -45.56
N LYS A 82 4.69 -29.04 -45.29
CA LYS A 82 4.26 -29.58 -43.98
C LYS A 82 5.18 -29.14 -42.84
N GLU A 83 6.49 -29.13 -43.06
CA GLU A 83 7.46 -28.69 -42.04
C GLU A 83 7.35 -27.19 -41.76
N LEU A 84 7.20 -26.37 -42.81
CA LEU A 84 6.95 -24.93 -42.70
C LEU A 84 5.64 -24.64 -41.97
N LEU A 85 4.56 -25.36 -42.30
CA LEU A 85 3.26 -25.21 -41.64
C LEU A 85 3.37 -25.52 -40.14
N LEU A 86 4.05 -26.61 -39.77
CA LEU A 86 4.26 -26.96 -38.36
C LEU A 86 5.07 -25.90 -37.62
N LYS A 87 6.09 -25.32 -38.26
CA LYS A 87 6.88 -24.23 -37.68
C LYS A 87 6.03 -22.99 -37.44
N HIS A 88 5.24 -22.56 -38.41
CA HIS A 88 4.35 -21.40 -38.28
C HIS A 88 3.24 -21.63 -37.25
N GLN A 89 2.70 -22.85 -37.15
CA GLN A 89 1.74 -23.21 -36.10
C GLN A 89 2.36 -23.08 -34.70
N LYS A 90 3.58 -23.60 -34.49
CA LYS A 90 4.31 -23.46 -33.21
C LYS A 90 4.63 -22.00 -32.88
N GLU A 91 5.04 -21.22 -33.87
CA GLU A 91 5.29 -19.78 -33.69
C GLU A 91 4.00 -19.05 -33.30
N SER A 92 2.90 -19.32 -34.00
CA SER A 92 1.58 -18.75 -33.71
C SER A 92 1.11 -19.11 -32.30
N GLU A 93 1.23 -20.36 -31.90
CA GLU A 93 0.88 -20.81 -30.55
C GLU A 93 1.74 -20.15 -29.48
N SER A 94 3.05 -20.05 -29.70
CA SER A 94 3.96 -19.32 -28.82
C SER A 94 3.57 -17.85 -28.68
N TRP A 95 3.26 -17.17 -29.78
CA TRP A 95 2.82 -15.77 -29.76
C TRP A 95 1.46 -15.61 -29.06
N LYS A 96 0.51 -16.52 -29.30
CA LYS A 96 -0.78 -16.55 -28.60
C LYS A 96 -0.59 -16.69 -27.10
N ASN A 97 0.26 -17.62 -26.66
CA ASN A 97 0.57 -17.82 -25.25
C ASN A 97 1.24 -16.59 -24.61
N LYS A 98 2.20 -15.98 -25.31
CA LYS A 98 2.83 -14.72 -24.86
C LYS A 98 1.80 -13.59 -24.75
N HIS A 99 0.90 -13.48 -25.72
CA HIS A 99 -0.13 -12.46 -25.73
C HIS A 99 -1.13 -12.65 -24.59
N MET A 100 -1.61 -13.88 -24.38
CA MET A 100 -2.50 -14.22 -23.26
C MET A 100 -1.85 -13.90 -21.91
N ARG A 101 -0.56 -14.22 -21.75
CA ARG A 101 0.18 -13.88 -20.54
C ARG A 101 0.33 -12.37 -20.36
N LEU A 102 0.70 -11.65 -21.41
CA LEU A 102 0.84 -10.19 -21.37
C LEU A 102 -0.48 -9.51 -21.04
N GLN A 103 -1.60 -10.00 -21.60
CA GLN A 103 -2.93 -9.52 -21.28
C GLN A 103 -3.25 -9.74 -19.79
N ALA A 104 -2.97 -10.93 -19.25
CA ALA A 104 -3.16 -11.20 -17.83
C ALA A 104 -2.28 -10.31 -16.92
N GLU A 105 -1.02 -10.07 -17.31
CA GLU A 105 -0.12 -9.16 -16.60
C GLU A 105 -0.63 -7.72 -16.65
N PHE A 106 -1.15 -7.27 -17.80
CA PHE A 106 -1.75 -5.95 -17.96
C PHE A 106 -3.00 -5.77 -17.09
N GLU A 107 -3.92 -6.74 -17.11
CA GLU A 107 -5.12 -6.70 -16.27
C GLU A 107 -4.77 -6.66 -14.77
N ASN A 108 -3.77 -7.43 -14.35
CA ASN A 108 -3.27 -7.41 -12.98
C ASN A 108 -2.62 -6.06 -12.61
N ALA A 109 -1.81 -5.51 -13.51
CA ALA A 109 -1.19 -4.20 -13.34
C ALA A 109 -2.25 -3.09 -13.26
N GLN A 110 -3.28 -3.13 -14.10
CA GLN A 110 -4.38 -2.16 -14.09
C GLN A 110 -5.18 -2.23 -12.78
N LYS A 111 -5.51 -3.44 -12.30
CA LYS A 111 -6.16 -3.64 -10.99
C LYS A 111 -5.30 -3.07 -9.85
N ARG A 112 -3.99 -3.35 -9.87
CA ARG A 112 -3.04 -2.82 -8.88
C ARG A 112 -2.95 -1.29 -8.95
N TRP A 113 -2.88 -0.73 -10.15
CA TRP A 113 -2.83 0.71 -10.38
C TRP A 113 -4.07 1.40 -9.82
N ASN A 114 -5.26 0.89 -10.13
CA ASN A 114 -6.52 1.46 -9.63
C ASN A 114 -6.60 1.44 -8.10
N LYS A 115 -6.17 0.34 -7.46
CA LYS A 115 -6.08 0.26 -5.99
C LYS A 115 -5.08 1.28 -5.44
N ASN A 116 -3.92 1.44 -6.08
CA ASN A 116 -2.92 2.41 -5.65
C ASN A 116 -3.42 3.85 -5.78
N GLN A 117 -4.11 4.18 -6.88
CA GLN A 117 -4.73 5.49 -7.08
C GLN A 117 -5.77 5.81 -6.00
N GLN A 118 -6.59 4.82 -5.62
CA GLN A 118 -7.54 4.99 -4.51
C GLN A 118 -6.82 5.23 -3.17
N ASN A 119 -5.76 4.49 -2.88
CA ASN A 119 -4.96 4.66 -1.67
C ASN A 119 -4.27 6.03 -1.63
N LEU A 120 -3.61 6.43 -2.71
CA LEU A 120 -2.99 7.75 -2.86
C LEU A 120 -4.00 8.86 -2.61
N ARG A 121 -5.21 8.76 -3.19
CA ARG A 121 -6.27 9.74 -2.94
C ARG A 121 -6.62 9.85 -1.46
N LYS A 122 -6.73 8.71 -0.75
CA LYS A 122 -6.98 8.71 0.70
C LYS A 122 -5.82 9.37 1.46
N GLU A 123 -4.59 9.03 1.12
CA GLU A 123 -3.39 9.57 1.76
C GLU A 123 -3.28 11.09 1.59
N TYR A 124 -3.55 11.62 0.39
CA TYR A 124 -3.56 13.06 0.15
C TYR A 124 -4.66 13.79 0.92
N ILE A 125 -5.84 13.18 1.03
CA ILE A 125 -6.93 13.71 1.87
C ILE A 125 -6.48 13.71 3.33
N ALA A 126 -5.95 12.60 3.84
CA ALA A 126 -5.44 12.49 5.21
C ALA A 126 -4.39 13.57 5.53
N TYR A 127 -3.42 13.76 4.64
CA TYR A 127 -2.40 14.80 4.78
C TYR A 127 -3.00 16.21 4.83
N THR A 128 -3.97 16.48 3.95
CA THR A 128 -4.69 17.76 3.92
C THR A 128 -5.46 17.99 5.21
N LEU A 129 -6.24 17.01 5.67
CA LEU A 129 -7.01 17.10 6.91
C LEU A 129 -6.10 17.31 8.12
N LYS A 130 -4.95 16.62 8.16
CA LYS A 130 -3.95 16.78 9.22
C LYS A 130 -3.46 18.23 9.34
N SER A 131 -3.28 18.93 8.22
CA SER A 131 -2.87 20.33 8.22
C SER A 131 -3.93 21.28 8.79
N PHE A 132 -5.21 20.90 8.78
CA PHE A 132 -6.31 21.67 9.35
C PHE A 132 -6.60 21.32 10.82
N LEU A 133 -6.07 20.23 11.38
CA LEU A 133 -6.30 19.88 12.78
C LEU A 133 -5.83 20.94 13.80
N PRO A 134 -4.74 21.70 13.59
CA PRO A 134 -4.40 22.82 14.49
C PRO A 134 -5.48 23.91 14.57
N LEU A 135 -6.29 24.07 13.52
CA LEU A 135 -7.43 24.99 13.51
C LEU A 135 -8.53 24.48 14.45
N TYR A 136 -8.79 23.18 14.45
CA TYR A 136 -9.70 22.55 15.43
C TYR A 136 -9.26 22.79 16.87
N ASP A 137 -7.97 22.62 17.15
CA ASP A 137 -7.43 22.85 18.50
C ASP A 137 -7.58 24.32 18.92
N SER A 138 -7.42 25.25 17.97
CA SER A 138 -7.65 26.68 18.20
C SER A 138 -9.12 26.96 18.53
N PHE A 139 -10.07 26.29 17.86
CA PHE A 139 -11.49 26.40 18.20
C PHE A 139 -11.79 25.84 19.59
N LYS A 140 -11.21 24.69 19.96
CA LYS A 140 -11.39 24.10 21.31
C LYS A 140 -10.89 25.05 22.39
N LYS A 141 -9.68 25.60 22.21
CA LYS A 141 -9.09 26.59 23.13
C LYS A 141 -9.93 27.87 23.23
N ALA A 142 -10.48 28.35 22.11
CA ALA A 142 -11.35 29.52 22.11
C ALA A 142 -12.69 29.26 22.83
N LEU A 143 -13.21 28.03 22.77
CA LEU A 143 -14.45 27.63 23.47
C LEU A 143 -14.27 27.50 25.00
N GLU A 144 -13.06 27.21 25.46
CA GLU A 144 -12.71 27.16 26.89
C GLU A 144 -12.65 28.56 27.54
N GLY A 145 -12.22 29.58 26.79
CA GLY A 145 -12.17 30.98 27.26
C GLY A 145 -13.56 31.58 27.45
N ASP A 146 -13.73 32.61 28.29
CA ASP A 146 -15.05 33.17 28.65
C ASP A 146 -15.50 34.34 27.75
N ASP A 147 -15.82 34.02 26.48
CA ASP A 147 -16.27 35.00 25.49
C ASP A 147 -17.81 35.03 25.30
N GLU A 148 -18.36 36.23 25.10
CA GLU A 148 -19.79 36.44 24.78
C GLU A 148 -20.21 35.77 23.46
N ASN A 149 -19.26 35.54 22.54
CA ASN A 149 -19.49 34.96 21.22
C ASN A 149 -19.38 33.43 21.16
N LYS A 150 -19.30 32.74 22.31
CA LYS A 150 -19.18 31.26 22.42
C LYS A 150 -20.17 30.50 21.55
N VAL A 151 -21.43 30.95 21.48
CA VAL A 151 -22.49 30.25 20.72
C VAL A 151 -22.17 30.23 19.22
N ILE A 152 -21.71 31.36 18.68
CA ILE A 152 -21.36 31.50 17.26
C ILE A 152 -20.11 30.65 16.95
N LEU A 153 -19.08 30.73 17.81
CA LEU A 153 -17.86 29.92 17.66
C LEU A 153 -18.16 28.41 17.70
N LYS A 154 -19.05 27.98 18.59
CA LYS A 154 -19.48 26.59 18.66
C LYS A 154 -20.14 26.13 17.36
N GLN A 155 -21.00 26.95 16.76
CA GLN A 155 -21.63 26.64 15.49
C GLN A 155 -20.61 26.46 14.35
N PHE A 156 -19.59 27.31 14.27
CA PHE A 156 -18.50 27.14 13.29
C PHE A 156 -17.66 25.89 13.57
N CYS A 157 -17.38 25.59 14.84
CA CYS A 157 -16.68 24.37 15.23
C CYS A 157 -17.48 23.13 14.83
N ASP A 158 -18.78 23.09 15.10
CA ASP A 158 -19.67 21.98 14.73
C ASP A 158 -19.74 21.80 13.20
N GLN A 159 -19.78 22.89 12.44
CA GLN A 159 -19.70 22.85 10.97
C GLN A 159 -18.36 22.28 10.49
N PHE A 160 -17.26 22.71 11.11
CA PHE A 160 -15.92 22.21 10.79
C PHE A 160 -15.79 20.72 11.09
N ILE A 161 -16.28 20.25 12.25
CA ILE A 161 -16.37 18.82 12.58
C ILE A 161 -17.25 18.09 11.56
N GLY A 162 -18.34 18.71 11.10
CA GLY A 162 -19.18 18.16 10.03
C GLY A 162 -18.42 17.92 8.72
N ILE A 163 -17.54 18.85 8.34
CA ILE A 163 -16.66 18.70 7.17
C ILE A 163 -15.66 17.55 7.37
N LEU A 164 -15.05 17.45 8.56
CA LEU A 164 -14.14 16.34 8.88
C LEU A 164 -14.85 14.98 8.80
N LYS A 165 -16.07 14.89 9.36
CA LYS A 165 -16.91 13.68 9.30
C LYS A 165 -17.32 13.32 7.87
N PHE A 166 -17.57 14.30 7.00
CA PHE A 166 -17.84 14.05 5.58
C PHE A 166 -16.67 13.32 4.89
N HIS A 167 -15.43 13.65 5.28
CA HIS A 167 -14.23 12.95 4.83
C HIS A 167 -13.89 11.70 5.66
N LYS A 168 -14.81 11.22 6.51
CA LYS A 168 -14.63 10.07 7.40
C LYS A 168 -13.51 10.23 8.42
N ALA A 169 -13.15 11.47 8.76
CA ALA A 169 -12.26 11.75 9.86
C ALA A 169 -13.09 11.87 11.15
N GLU A 170 -12.71 11.09 12.15
CA GLU A 170 -13.38 10.99 13.45
C GLU A 170 -12.36 11.17 14.57
N THR A 171 -12.83 11.71 15.70
CA THR A 171 -12.04 11.78 16.93
C THR A 171 -11.85 10.38 17.50
N ILE A 172 -10.68 10.12 18.07
CA ILE A 172 -10.41 8.90 18.83
C ILE A 172 -11.11 9.05 20.18
N ASP A 173 -11.98 8.09 20.55
CA ASP A 173 -12.65 8.09 21.85
C ASP A 173 -11.61 7.72 22.92
N VAL A 174 -11.27 8.69 23.75
CA VAL A 174 -10.34 8.56 24.87
C VAL A 174 -11.01 9.17 26.08
N LYS A 175 -11.08 8.42 27.18
CA LYS A 175 -11.68 8.92 28.43
C LYS A 175 -10.62 9.06 29.50
N LEU A 176 -10.91 9.92 30.46
CA LEU A 176 -10.12 10.01 31.68
C LEU A 176 -10.19 8.65 32.39
N ASN A 177 -9.05 8.23 32.95
CA ASN A 177 -8.81 6.95 33.61
C ASN A 177 -8.73 5.73 32.69
N ASP A 178 -8.87 5.87 31.37
CA ASP A 178 -8.58 4.77 30.45
C ASP A 178 -7.09 4.40 30.51
N LEU A 179 -6.77 3.15 30.17
CA LEU A 179 -5.39 2.69 30.05
C LEU A 179 -4.73 3.29 28.80
N PHE A 180 -3.45 3.66 28.93
CA PHE A 180 -2.66 4.15 27.82
C PHE A 180 -2.43 3.07 26.75
N ASP A 181 -2.73 3.39 25.48
CA ASP A 181 -2.50 2.53 24.32
C ASP A 181 -1.49 3.19 23.37
N TYR A 182 -0.34 2.53 23.20
CA TYR A 182 0.77 2.94 22.34
C TYR A 182 0.39 3.10 20.86
N SER A 183 -0.70 2.47 20.42
CA SER A 183 -1.14 2.53 19.03
C SER A 183 -1.92 3.81 18.71
N ILE A 184 -2.50 4.49 19.71
CA ILE A 184 -3.40 5.64 19.51
C ILE A 184 -3.05 6.86 20.36
N HIS A 185 -2.21 6.71 21.39
CA HIS A 185 -1.86 7.77 22.33
C HIS A 185 -0.38 8.14 22.28
N GLU A 186 -0.10 9.42 22.53
CA GLU A 186 1.23 9.99 22.73
C GLU A 186 1.29 10.57 24.15
N ALA A 187 2.13 9.99 25.01
CA ALA A 187 2.30 10.48 26.39
C ALA A 187 3.25 11.68 26.40
N LEU A 188 2.79 12.82 26.91
CA LEU A 188 3.61 14.03 27.02
C LEU A 188 4.37 14.12 28.35
N SER A 189 3.74 13.70 29.43
CA SER A 189 4.32 13.69 30.78
C SER A 189 3.65 12.63 31.64
N SER A 190 4.32 12.25 32.71
CA SER A 190 3.79 11.37 33.75
C SER A 190 3.68 12.13 35.08
N ILE A 191 2.55 12.03 35.77
CA ILE A 191 2.35 12.62 37.10
C ILE A 191 2.18 11.50 38.12
N GLU A 192 2.84 11.62 39.26
CA GLU A 192 2.70 10.68 40.37
C GLU A 192 1.30 10.80 40.99
N ARG A 193 0.57 9.68 41.02
CA ARG A 193 -0.81 9.61 41.53
C ARG A 193 -1.07 8.25 42.15
N ASP A 194 -1.48 8.24 43.42
CA ASP A 194 -1.88 7.04 44.17
C ASP A 194 -3.32 6.61 43.93
N ASP A 195 -4.13 7.51 43.37
CA ASP A 195 -5.57 7.31 43.15
C ASP A 195 -5.89 6.57 41.84
N LEU A 196 -4.91 6.40 40.95
CA LEU A 196 -5.09 5.78 39.64
C LEU A 196 -4.05 4.67 39.39
N PRO A 197 -4.40 3.61 38.64
CA PRO A 197 -3.45 2.59 38.20
C PRO A 197 -2.28 3.20 37.41
N ASN A 198 -1.14 2.53 37.40
CA ASN A 198 -0.01 2.95 36.57
C ASN A 198 -0.38 3.00 35.07
N ASN A 199 0.10 4.03 34.35
CA ASN A 199 -0.21 4.30 32.94
C ASN A 199 -1.69 4.57 32.61
N SER A 200 -2.48 5.05 33.57
CA SER A 200 -3.83 5.57 33.32
C SER A 200 -3.81 7.00 32.82
N ILE A 201 -4.76 7.38 31.97
CA ILE A 201 -4.85 8.72 31.38
C ILE A 201 -5.44 9.69 32.41
N ILE A 202 -4.64 10.65 32.87
CA ILE A 202 -5.06 11.69 33.82
C ILE A 202 -5.75 12.85 33.10
N GLU A 203 -5.20 13.25 31.95
CA GLU A 203 -5.66 14.42 31.22
C GLU A 203 -5.42 14.24 29.72
N ILE A 204 -6.35 14.75 28.91
CA ILE A 204 -6.25 14.78 27.45
C ILE A 204 -5.97 16.21 27.02
N ILE A 205 -4.73 16.47 26.63
CA ILE A 205 -4.28 17.81 26.19
C ILE A 205 -4.75 18.08 24.77
N GLN A 206 -4.72 17.06 23.91
CA GLN A 206 -5.05 17.22 22.50
C GLN A 206 -5.76 15.96 22.00
N ASP A 207 -6.92 16.15 21.37
CA ASP A 207 -7.71 15.03 20.86
C ASP A 207 -7.04 14.39 19.65
N GLY A 208 -7.00 13.06 19.64
CA GLY A 208 -6.55 12.27 18.51
C GLY A 208 -7.62 12.18 17.42
N TRP A 209 -7.18 12.00 16.18
CA TRP A 209 -8.03 11.89 15.00
C TRP A 209 -7.61 10.70 14.14
N LYS A 210 -8.60 9.97 13.62
CA LYS A 210 -8.43 8.84 12.72
C LYS A 210 -9.31 9.00 11.49
N MET A 211 -8.88 8.42 10.36
CA MET A 211 -9.65 8.38 9.12
C MET A 211 -9.70 6.93 8.62
N ASP A 212 -10.89 6.35 8.50
CA ASP A 212 -11.09 4.92 8.25
C ASP A 212 -10.29 4.04 9.27
N LYS A 213 -9.10 3.56 8.86
CA LYS A 213 -8.19 2.73 9.67
C LYS A 213 -6.87 3.43 9.98
N ASP A 214 -6.60 4.56 9.34
CA ASP A 214 -5.33 5.26 9.42
C ASP A 214 -5.42 6.38 10.46
N ILE A 215 -4.41 6.50 11.30
CA ILE A 215 -4.36 7.53 12.34
C ILE A 215 -3.79 8.81 11.74
N LEU A 216 -4.56 9.90 11.81
CA LEU A 216 -4.12 11.22 11.35
C LEU A 216 -3.20 11.88 12.39
N ARG A 217 -3.59 11.75 13.65
CA ARG A 217 -2.91 12.33 14.82
C ARG A 217 -3.24 11.52 16.07
N PHE A 218 -2.21 11.19 16.86
CA PHE A 218 -2.38 10.54 18.17
C PHE A 218 -2.97 11.50 19.19
N SER A 219 -3.72 10.98 20.17
CA SER A 219 -4.19 11.79 21.29
C SER A 219 -3.01 12.08 22.22
N LYS A 220 -2.78 13.35 22.53
CA LYS A 220 -1.73 13.72 23.50
C LYS A 220 -2.31 13.71 24.90
N VAL A 221 -1.70 12.91 25.76
CA VAL A 221 -2.22 12.64 27.11
C VAL A 221 -1.13 12.76 28.17
N ILE A 222 -1.56 13.05 29.39
CA ILE A 222 -0.75 12.91 30.59
C ILE A 222 -1.14 11.61 31.26
N ILE A 223 -0.15 10.81 31.64
CA ILE A 223 -0.38 9.49 32.28
C ILE A 223 -0.03 9.52 33.77
N SER A 224 -0.62 8.63 34.55
CA SER A 224 -0.23 8.36 35.93
C SER A 224 1.02 7.50 36.00
N ARG A 225 1.83 7.76 37.02
CA ARG A 225 2.92 6.90 37.46
C ARG A 225 2.71 6.60 38.94
N GLU A 226 2.94 5.37 39.35
CA GLU A 226 3.01 5.04 40.78
C GLU A 226 4.19 5.79 41.41
N PRO A 227 4.00 6.50 42.55
CA PRO A 227 5.11 7.15 43.22
C PRO A 227 6.11 6.11 43.69
N ALA A 228 7.39 6.48 43.63
CA ALA A 228 8.45 5.63 44.13
C ALA A 228 8.20 5.32 45.62
N PRO A 229 8.43 4.08 46.07
CA PRO A 229 8.41 3.77 47.49
C PRO A 229 9.28 4.78 48.25
N PRO A 230 8.84 5.30 49.41
CA PRO A 230 9.65 6.25 50.16
C PRO A 230 11.03 5.65 50.40
N GLU A 231 12.08 6.39 50.03
CA GLU A 231 13.46 5.99 50.33
C GLU A 231 13.54 5.68 51.83
N PRO A 232 14.16 4.55 52.23
CA PRO A 232 14.26 4.20 53.63
C PRO A 232 14.96 5.34 54.36
N GLU A 233 14.29 5.91 55.38
CA GLU A 233 14.88 6.92 56.24
C GLU A 233 16.27 6.45 56.72
N PRO A 234 17.30 7.31 56.74
CA PRO A 234 18.63 6.91 57.19
C PRO A 234 18.49 6.41 58.63
N VAL A 235 18.71 5.12 58.82
CA VAL A 235 18.71 4.48 60.14
C VAL A 235 19.77 5.19 60.97
N PRO A 236 19.44 5.75 62.15
CA PRO A 236 20.46 6.32 63.01
C PRO A 236 21.45 5.22 63.40
N GLU A 237 22.74 5.44 63.11
CA GLU A 237 23.82 4.56 63.55
C GLU A 237 23.74 4.38 65.07
N PRO A 238 23.86 3.16 65.61
CA PRO A 238 23.80 2.94 67.05
C PRO A 238 25.03 3.58 67.71
N GLU A 239 24.78 4.46 68.69
CA GLU A 239 25.81 5.04 69.55
C GLU A 239 26.65 3.92 70.20
N GLU A 240 27.96 3.93 69.97
CA GLU A 240 28.88 3.00 70.63
C GLU A 240 28.92 3.28 72.14
N GLU A 241 28.54 2.27 72.95
CA GLU A 241 28.77 2.24 74.39
C GLU A 241 30.29 2.30 74.68
N ILE A 242 30.75 3.44 75.20
CA ILE A 242 32.10 3.55 75.76
C ILE A 242 32.13 2.79 77.09
N LYS A 243 32.81 1.63 77.11
CA LYS A 243 33.15 0.92 78.34
C LYS A 243 34.32 1.63 79.03
N GLU A 244 34.06 2.21 80.20
CA GLU A 244 35.09 2.68 81.13
C GLU A 244 35.98 1.51 81.56
N VAL A 245 37.29 1.62 81.29
CA VAL A 245 38.33 0.81 81.93
C VAL A 245 39.19 1.75 82.77
N ASN A 246 39.04 1.63 84.09
CA ASN A 246 39.95 2.22 85.06
C ASN A 246 41.28 1.46 85.08
N SER A 247 42.39 2.19 84.97
CA SER A 247 43.67 1.81 85.56
C SER A 247 44.49 3.06 85.90
N GLU A 248 44.56 3.37 87.19
CA GLU A 248 45.54 4.28 87.78
C GLU A 248 46.93 3.63 87.88
N SER A 249 47.91 4.50 88.14
CA SER A 249 49.34 4.29 88.45
C SER A 249 50.25 4.06 87.23
N GLU A 250 51.43 4.67 87.10
CA GLU A 250 52.17 5.68 87.88
C GLU A 250 53.37 6.10 87.00
N GLU A 251 53.92 7.28 87.28
CA GLU A 251 55.33 7.68 87.11
C GLU A 251 55.98 8.03 85.75
N ASN A 252 56.50 9.27 85.79
CA ASN A 252 57.87 9.72 85.45
C ASN A 252 58.25 10.24 84.05
N LEU A 253 58.48 11.57 84.07
CA LEU A 253 59.64 12.35 83.63
C LEU A 253 60.20 12.23 82.19
N LYS A 254 60.38 13.44 81.62
CA LYS A 254 61.52 13.97 80.86
C LYS A 254 61.53 13.75 79.35
N GLU A 255 61.52 14.88 78.62
CA GLU A 255 62.65 15.38 77.81
C GLU A 255 62.51 14.84 76.37
N GLU A 256 62.79 15.53 75.27
CA GLU A 256 63.15 16.90 74.93
C GLU A 256 63.25 16.85 73.39
N THR A 257 63.03 17.97 72.70
CA THR A 257 63.52 18.29 71.33
C THR A 257 62.95 17.56 70.11
N GLY A 258 62.81 18.30 69.00
CA GLY A 258 62.74 17.66 67.66
C GLY A 258 62.00 18.44 66.58
N GLU A 259 62.61 19.53 66.12
CA GLU A 259 62.24 20.40 65.00
C GLU A 259 62.43 19.74 63.61
N ALA A 260 61.97 20.43 62.55
CA ALA A 260 62.30 20.30 61.11
C ALA A 260 61.41 19.32 60.27
N GLU A 261 60.56 19.77 59.34
CA GLU A 261 60.77 20.47 58.04
C GLU A 261 60.69 19.52 56.81
N LYS A 262 59.98 20.03 55.79
CA LYS A 262 60.09 19.79 54.32
C LYS A 262 59.50 18.52 53.66
N LYS A 263 58.37 18.72 52.94
CA LYS A 263 58.16 18.77 51.45
C LYS A 263 58.97 17.79 50.55
N PRO A 264 58.62 17.55 49.25
CA PRO A 264 57.43 17.92 48.43
C PRO A 264 57.00 16.83 47.38
N SER A 265 56.22 17.25 46.35
CA SER A 265 56.06 16.71 44.96
C SER A 265 55.30 15.38 44.80
N GLU A 266 54.49 15.11 43.77
CA GLU A 266 54.45 15.45 42.33
C GLU A 266 52.98 15.22 41.85
N THR A 267 52.31 16.11 41.11
CA THR A 267 52.35 16.37 39.65
C THR A 267 51.47 15.42 38.81
N GLU A 268 50.52 16.04 38.11
CA GLU A 268 49.94 15.73 36.77
C GLU A 268 49.51 14.29 36.40
N GLU A 269 48.28 14.14 35.90
CA GLU A 269 48.11 14.04 34.43
C GLU A 269 46.65 14.22 33.98
N LYS A 270 46.53 15.02 32.92
CA LYS A 270 45.39 15.12 32.00
C LYS A 270 45.21 13.82 31.22
N ASN A 271 43.97 13.57 30.80
CA ASN A 271 43.52 13.06 29.48
C ASN A 271 42.15 12.39 29.73
N GLN A 272 41.07 12.60 28.99
CA GLN A 272 40.80 13.19 27.68
C GLN A 272 39.34 13.64 27.67
#